data_AF-A0A0F9MM99-F1
#
_entry.id   AF-A0A0F9MM99-F1
#
_cell.length_a   1.000
_cell.length_b   1.000
_cell.length_c   1.000
_cell.angle_alpha   90.00
_cell.angle_beta   90.00
_cell.angle_gamma   90.00
#
_symmetry.space_group_name_H-M   'P 1'
#
loop_
_entity.id
_entity.type
_entity.pdbx_description
1 polymer ?
#
loop_
_entity_poly.entity_id
_entity_poly.type
_entity_poly.pdbx_seq_one_letter_code
_entity_poly.pdbx_strand_id
1 'polypeptide(L)'
;MQRGLNDEPTFITESLRTIAAHWKVGTNDADEIITIVETRPSQAILLTDIIITSSKKVANSTVVVRFYDGTNMEIEGVSAPVEFSHSFVGGVKGWKDANFQVVTNQAAMLVRTFVGYIKRINVRIQ
;
A
#
# COMPACT_ATOMS: atom_id res chain seq x y z
N MET A 1 -12.27 -5.31 12.03
CA MET A 1 -13.56 -5.86 11.56
C MET A 1 -14.39 -4.70 11.06
N GLN A 2 -14.43 -4.51 9.75
CA GLN A 2 -15.26 -3.46 9.12
C GLN A 2 -16.71 -3.97 9.09
N ARG A 3 -17.63 -3.19 9.65
CA ARG A 3 -19.05 -3.54 9.78
C ARG A 3 -19.83 -3.10 8.54
N GLY A 4 -20.87 -3.85 8.18
CA GLY A 4 -21.77 -3.51 7.07
C GLY A 4 -22.68 -2.32 7.36
N LEU A 5 -23.39 -1.85 6.33
CA LEU A 5 -24.33 -0.70 6.35
C LEU A 5 -25.46 -0.79 7.41
N ASN A 6 -25.65 -1.95 8.01
CA ASN A 6 -26.67 -2.27 9.01
C ASN A 6 -26.09 -2.94 10.26
N ASP A 7 -24.79 -2.76 10.54
CA ASP A 7 -24.09 -3.28 11.73
C ASP A 7 -24.04 -4.82 11.87
N GLU A 8 -24.54 -5.56 10.87
CA GLU A 8 -24.47 -7.02 10.79
C GLU A 8 -23.18 -7.51 10.10
N PRO A 9 -22.70 -8.74 10.42
CA PRO A 9 -21.61 -9.38 9.68
C PRO A 9 -22.06 -9.71 8.24
N THR A 10 -21.77 -8.84 7.30
CA THR A 10 -22.11 -9.05 5.89
C THR A 10 -21.01 -9.82 5.17
N PHE A 11 -21.34 -11.03 4.70
CA PHE A 11 -20.48 -11.77 3.76
C PHE A 11 -20.59 -11.14 2.37
N ILE A 12 -19.49 -10.59 1.87
CA ILE A 12 -19.41 -10.03 0.52
C ILE A 12 -18.72 -11.04 -0.40
N THR A 13 -19.47 -11.53 -1.39
CA THR A 13 -18.97 -12.38 -2.48
C THR A 13 -19.00 -11.58 -3.77
N GLU A 14 -17.83 -11.12 -4.25
CA GLU A 14 -17.67 -10.46 -5.54
C GLU A 14 -17.02 -11.40 -6.56
N SER A 15 -17.44 -11.32 -7.82
CA SER A 15 -16.87 -12.14 -8.89
C SER A 15 -15.44 -11.68 -9.25
N LEU A 16 -14.59 -12.61 -9.71
CA LEU A 16 -13.24 -12.33 -10.24
C LEU A 16 -13.22 -11.27 -11.37
N ARG A 17 -14.34 -11.05 -12.07
CA ARG A 17 -14.46 -9.99 -13.09
C ARG A 17 -14.54 -8.57 -12.50
N THR A 18 -14.92 -8.45 -11.24
CA THR A 18 -15.10 -7.18 -10.53
C THR A 18 -13.89 -6.81 -9.68
N ILE A 19 -13.08 -7.79 -9.29
CA ILE A 19 -11.84 -7.61 -8.53
C ILE A 19 -10.67 -7.50 -9.51
N ALA A 20 -10.35 -6.27 -9.90
CA ALA A 20 -9.11 -5.99 -10.63
C ALA A 20 -7.93 -6.06 -9.65
N ALA A 21 -7.51 -7.30 -9.34
CA ALA A 21 -6.32 -7.58 -8.57
C ALA A 21 -5.09 -7.35 -9.45
N HIS A 22 -4.09 -6.68 -8.89
CA HIS A 22 -2.88 -6.25 -9.55
C HIS A 22 -1.68 -6.53 -8.67
N TRP A 23 -0.54 -6.72 -9.32
CA TRP A 23 0.76 -6.74 -8.68
C TRP A 23 1.62 -5.63 -9.28
N LYS A 24 2.33 -4.90 -8.43
CA LYS A 24 3.36 -3.95 -8.85
C LYS A 24 4.62 -4.09 -8.02
N VAL A 25 5.72 -3.72 -8.63
CA VAL A 25 7.03 -3.64 -7.98
C VAL A 25 7.58 -2.24 -8.16
N GLY A 26 8.28 -1.74 -7.16
CA GLY A 26 9.16 -0.57 -7.29
C GLY A 26 10.46 -0.78 -6.54
N THR A 27 11.45 0.01 -6.93
CA THR A 27 12.81 -0.06 -6.40
C THR A 27 13.19 1.33 -5.92
N ASN A 28 13.59 1.44 -4.65
CA ASN A 28 14.31 2.60 -4.14
C ASN A 28 15.80 2.23 -4.10
N ASP A 29 16.64 3.03 -4.74
CA ASP A 29 18.10 2.90 -4.70
C ASP A 29 18.81 4.15 -4.14
N ALA A 30 18.01 5.13 -3.69
CA ALA A 30 18.47 6.35 -3.06
C ALA A 30 17.68 6.70 -1.78
N ASP A 31 17.97 7.86 -1.18
CA ASP A 31 17.09 8.54 -0.23
C ASP A 31 16.02 9.26 -1.04
N GLU A 32 14.87 8.61 -1.20
CA GLU A 32 13.87 9.03 -2.17
C GLU A 32 12.45 8.57 -1.82
N ILE A 33 11.50 9.19 -2.51
CA ILE A 33 10.09 8.79 -2.50
C ILE A 33 9.77 8.24 -3.88
N ILE A 34 9.28 7.00 -3.94
CA ILE A 34 8.75 6.44 -5.18
C ILE A 34 7.25 6.18 -5.04
N THR A 35 6.52 6.47 -6.11
CA THR A 35 5.12 6.07 -6.24
C THR A 35 5.07 4.69 -6.89
N ILE A 36 4.63 3.68 -6.14
CA ILE A 36 4.49 2.31 -6.65
C ILE A 36 3.17 2.19 -7.42
N VAL A 37 2.10 2.68 -6.81
CA VAL A 37 0.75 2.61 -7.38
C VAL A 37 0.15 3.99 -7.43
N GLU A 38 -0.23 4.41 -8.63
CA GLU A 38 -0.87 5.69 -8.87
C GLU A 38 -2.40 5.55 -8.92
N THR A 39 -3.09 6.49 -8.28
CA THR A 39 -4.53 6.71 -8.35
C THR A 39 -4.87 7.94 -9.15
N ARG A 40 -6.05 7.91 -9.76
CA ARG A 40 -6.71 9.09 -10.33
C ARG A 40 -7.92 9.47 -9.46
N PRO A 41 -8.47 10.68 -9.63
CA PRO A 41 -9.70 11.05 -8.93
C PRO A 41 -10.82 10.01 -9.10
N SER A 42 -11.55 9.78 -8.02
CA SER A 42 -12.56 8.72 -7.85
C SER A 42 -12.06 7.27 -7.92
N GLN A 43 -10.76 7.03 -7.72
CA GLN A 43 -10.20 5.67 -7.64
C GLN A 43 -9.78 5.36 -6.22
N ALA A 44 -9.81 4.08 -5.83
CA ALA A 44 -9.23 3.64 -4.57
C ALA A 44 -8.30 2.45 -4.80
N ILE A 45 -7.25 2.38 -3.99
CA ILE A 45 -6.38 1.21 -3.86
C ILE A 45 -6.74 0.53 -2.56
N LEU A 46 -6.94 -0.78 -2.61
CA LEU A 46 -7.01 -1.63 -1.42
C LEU A 46 -5.82 -2.58 -1.45
N LEU A 47 -4.94 -2.49 -0.47
CA LEU A 47 -3.72 -3.29 -0.41
C LEU A 47 -4.03 -4.67 0.14
N THR A 48 -3.62 -5.70 -0.59
CA THR A 48 -3.79 -7.10 -0.17
C THR A 48 -2.50 -7.66 0.41
N ASP A 49 -1.35 -7.27 -0.16
CA ASP A 49 -0.05 -7.82 0.19
C ASP A 49 1.04 -6.75 0.05
N ILE A 50 1.97 -6.71 1.01
CA ILE A 50 3.20 -5.92 0.90
C ILE A 50 4.37 -6.82 1.30
N ILE A 51 5.35 -6.93 0.40
CA ILE A 51 6.64 -7.57 0.67
C ILE A 51 7.73 -6.56 0.38
N ILE A 52 8.56 -6.28 1.38
CA ILE A 52 9.71 -5.39 1.26
C ILE A 52 10.96 -6.18 1.55
N THR A 53 11.90 -6.10 0.62
CA THR A 53 13.22 -6.71 0.73
C THR A 53 14.28 -5.65 0.56
N SER A 54 15.40 -5.78 1.25
CA SER A 54 16.60 -4.99 0.98
C SER A 54 17.78 -5.91 0.77
N SER A 55 18.62 -5.63 -0.21
CA SER A 55 19.89 -6.34 -0.38
C SER A 55 21.00 -5.79 0.52
N LYS A 56 20.76 -4.66 1.21
CA LYS A 56 21.76 -4.02 2.06
C LYS A 56 21.14 -3.39 3.30
N LYS A 57 21.65 -3.80 4.47
CA LYS A 57 21.36 -3.14 5.75
C LYS A 57 22.26 -1.93 5.90
N VAL A 58 21.67 -0.75 6.13
CA VAL A 58 22.39 0.48 6.45
C VAL A 58 22.06 0.85 7.90
N ALA A 59 23.02 1.39 8.64
CA ALA A 59 22.76 1.84 10.01
C ALA A 59 21.73 2.99 10.00
N ASN A 60 20.80 2.99 10.95
CA ASN A 60 19.75 4.02 11.09
C ASN A 60 18.82 4.22 9.88
N SER A 61 18.82 3.27 8.94
CA SER A 61 17.93 3.32 7.80
C SER A 61 16.52 2.83 8.12
N THR A 62 15.53 3.47 7.52
CA THR A 62 14.12 3.13 7.62
C THR A 62 13.49 3.04 6.24
N VAL A 63 12.48 2.18 6.13
CA VAL A 63 11.56 2.14 5.00
C VAL A 63 10.18 2.48 5.54
N VAL A 64 9.53 3.49 4.96
CA VAL A 64 8.18 3.91 5.30
C VAL A 64 7.27 3.65 4.10
N VAL A 65 6.17 2.95 4.33
CA VAL A 65 5.10 2.78 3.34
C VAL A 65 3.89 3.61 3.73
N ARG A 66 3.34 4.33 2.76
CA ARG A 66 2.28 5.31 3.02
C ARG A 66 1.34 5.50 1.85
N PHE A 67 0.15 5.97 2.16
CA PHE A 67 -0.75 6.58 1.18
C PHE A 67 -0.56 8.10 1.19
N TYR A 68 -0.65 8.72 0.01
CA TYR A 68 -0.52 10.17 -0.15
C TYR A 68 -1.46 10.70 -1.24
N ASP A 69 -2.35 11.62 -0.89
CA ASP A 69 -3.35 12.21 -1.82
C ASP A 69 -2.89 13.57 -2.42
N GLY A 70 -1.66 13.99 -2.13
CA GLY A 70 -1.14 15.33 -2.48
C GLY A 70 -1.19 16.32 -1.31
N THR A 71 -2.02 16.06 -0.29
CA THR A 71 -2.21 16.93 0.88
C THR A 71 -2.06 16.15 2.19
N ASN A 72 -2.76 15.03 2.33
CA ASN A 72 -2.78 14.16 3.50
C ASN A 72 -1.92 12.93 3.30
N MET A 73 -1.51 12.36 4.44
CA MET A 73 -0.65 11.20 4.50
C MET A 73 -1.05 10.32 5.68
N GLU A 74 -1.18 9.02 5.44
CA GLU A 74 -1.24 8.02 6.52
C GLU A 74 -0.24 6.91 6.23
N ILE A 75 0.45 6.54 7.31
CA ILE A 75 1.53 5.59 7.32
C ILE A 75 0.91 4.20 7.49
N GLU A 76 1.13 3.33 6.51
CA GLU A 76 0.70 1.94 6.62
C GLU A 76 1.73 1.11 7.42
N GLY A 77 3.01 1.50 7.37
CA GLY A 77 4.05 0.79 8.11
C GLY A 77 5.42 1.44 8.05
N VAL A 78 6.25 1.10 9.04
CA VAL A 78 7.66 1.48 9.13
C VAL A 78 8.46 0.24 9.48
N SER A 79 9.59 0.01 8.80
CA SER A 79 10.48 -1.09 9.14
C SER A 79 11.95 -0.72 8.98
N ALA A 80 12.81 -1.55 9.59
CA ALA A 80 14.21 -1.64 9.22
C ALA A 80 14.34 -2.36 7.86
N PRO A 81 15.40 -2.11 7.08
CA PRO A 81 15.56 -2.68 5.73
C PRO A 81 15.62 -4.20 5.67
N VAL A 82 15.83 -4.90 6.79
CA VAL A 82 16.31 -6.28 6.75
C VAL A 82 15.23 -7.27 6.34
N GLU A 83 13.95 -6.98 6.57
CA GLU A 83 12.80 -7.69 6.00
C GLU A 83 11.50 -7.09 6.58
N PHE A 84 10.48 -6.89 5.76
CA PHE A 84 9.14 -6.51 6.22
C PHE A 84 8.09 -7.20 5.35
N SER A 85 7.28 -8.04 5.98
CA SER A 85 6.09 -8.65 5.39
C SER A 85 4.91 -8.27 6.28
N HIS A 86 3.89 -7.65 5.69
CA HIS A 86 2.71 -7.22 6.42
C HIS A 86 1.47 -7.88 5.82
N SER A 87 0.82 -8.73 6.62
CA SER A 87 -0.50 -9.26 6.32
C SER A 87 -1.54 -8.37 6.98
N PHE A 88 -2.50 -7.87 6.21
CA PHE A 88 -3.56 -7.01 6.74
C PHE A 88 -4.53 -7.82 7.61
N VAL A 89 -4.40 -7.72 8.93
CA VAL A 89 -5.31 -8.38 9.88
C VAL A 89 -6.56 -7.52 10.07
N GLY A 90 -7.73 -8.02 9.66
CA GLY A 90 -9.03 -7.41 9.96
C GLY A 90 -9.75 -6.68 8.82
N GLY A 91 -9.28 -6.84 7.58
CA GLY A 91 -9.88 -6.30 6.35
C GLY A 91 -8.81 -5.76 5.39
N VAL A 92 -9.19 -5.51 4.13
CA VAL A 92 -8.30 -4.91 3.14
C VAL A 92 -8.25 -3.40 3.40
N LYS A 93 -7.13 -2.87 3.88
CA LYS A 93 -6.96 -1.42 4.07
C LYS A 93 -6.70 -0.74 2.74
N GLY A 94 -7.28 0.43 2.56
CA GLY A 94 -7.18 1.15 1.31
C GLY A 94 -7.59 2.60 1.44
N TRP A 95 -7.16 3.40 0.48
CA TRP A 95 -7.46 4.82 0.45
C TRP A 95 -7.89 5.25 -0.95
N LYS A 96 -8.95 6.06 -0.97
CA LYS A 96 -9.46 6.73 -2.16
C LYS A 96 -8.62 7.98 -2.50
N ASP A 97 -8.33 8.16 -3.78
CA ASP A 97 -7.65 9.33 -4.34
C ASP A 97 -6.22 9.53 -3.80
N ALA A 98 -5.62 8.48 -3.23
CA ALA A 98 -4.27 8.51 -2.69
C ALA A 98 -3.36 7.49 -3.37
N ASN A 99 -2.17 7.95 -3.75
CA ASN A 99 -1.11 7.11 -4.29
C ASN A 99 -0.49 6.26 -3.20
N PHE A 100 -0.07 5.04 -3.52
CA PHE A 100 0.74 4.24 -2.62
C PHE A 100 2.23 4.48 -2.89
N GLN A 101 2.95 4.92 -1.86
CA GLN A 101 4.34 5.35 -1.92
C GLN A 101 5.23 4.59 -0.96
N VAL A 102 6.50 4.50 -1.33
CA VAL A 102 7.57 3.99 -0.48
C VAL A 102 8.62 5.09 -0.33
N VAL A 103 9.01 5.34 0.91
CA VAL A 103 10.01 6.34 1.28
C VAL A 103 11.18 5.63 1.96
N THR A 104 12.37 5.87 1.44
CA THR A 104 13.65 5.49 2.05
C THR A 104 14.35 6.75 2.52
N ASN A 105 15.17 6.63 3.57
CA ASN A 105 15.87 7.78 4.18
C ASN A 105 17.40 7.70 4.06
N GLN A 106 17.93 6.78 3.24
CA GLN A 106 19.37 6.56 3.10
C GLN A 106 19.72 6.15 1.66
N ALA A 107 20.65 6.90 1.06
CA ALA A 107 21.05 6.71 -0.35
C ALA A 107 21.84 5.43 -0.64
N ALA A 108 22.36 4.75 0.39
CA ALA A 108 23.11 3.51 0.23
C ALA A 108 22.25 2.25 0.35
N MET A 109 20.93 2.39 0.45
CA MET A 109 19.97 1.29 0.50
C MET A 109 19.59 0.84 -0.91
N LEU A 110 19.25 -0.44 -1.05
CA LEU A 110 18.56 -0.94 -2.24
C LEU A 110 17.34 -1.73 -1.77
N VAL A 111 16.16 -1.11 -1.86
CA VAL A 111 14.89 -1.66 -1.37
C VAL A 111 14.01 -2.02 -2.56
N ARG A 112 13.50 -3.25 -2.58
CA ARG A 112 12.47 -3.69 -3.51
C ARG A 112 11.18 -3.92 -2.78
N THR A 113 10.14 -3.23 -3.23
CA THR A 113 8.79 -3.33 -2.68
C THR A 113 7.87 -3.98 -3.69
N PHE A 114 7.26 -5.10 -3.31
CA PHE A 114 6.23 -5.79 -4.06
C PHE A 114 4.89 -5.54 -3.38
N VAL A 115 3.89 -5.16 -4.18
CA VAL A 115 2.57 -4.77 -3.70
C VAL A 115 1.51 -5.53 -4.48
N GLY A 116 0.72 -6.32 -3.76
CA GLY A 116 -0.56 -6.85 -4.21
C GLY A 116 -1.65 -5.85 -3.85
N TYR A 117 -2.52 -5.51 -4.81
CA TYR A 117 -3.60 -4.57 -4.57
C TYR A 117 -4.82 -4.79 -5.47
N ILE A 118 -5.97 -4.35 -5.00
CA ILE A 118 -7.20 -4.26 -5.78
C ILE A 118 -7.43 -2.79 -6.12
N LYS A 119 -7.70 -2.50 -7.40
CA LYS A 119 -8.06 -1.15 -7.84
C LYS A 119 -9.57 -1.03 -8.02
N ARG A 120 -10.19 -0.08 -7.30
CA ARG A 120 -11.60 0.27 -7.46
C ARG A 120 -11.76 1.59 -8.20
N ILE A 121 -12.75 1.64 -9.08
CA ILE A 121 -13.12 2.84 -9.84
C ILE A 121 -14.50 3.34 -9.39
N ASN A 122 -14.75 4.64 -9.54
CA ASN A 122 -16.02 5.29 -9.22
C ASN A 122 -16.47 5.11 -7.76
N VAL A 123 -15.52 5.14 -6.82
CA VAL A 123 -15.83 5.00 -5.39
C VAL A 123 -16.58 6.23 -4.90
N ARG A 124 -17.82 6.05 -4.44
CA ARG A 124 -18.61 7.10 -3.78
C ARG A 124 -18.30 7.10 -2.28
N ILE A 125 -18.11 8.28 -1.71
CA ILE A 125 -18.02 8.45 -0.26
C ILE A 125 -19.46 8.43 0.24
N GLN A 126 -19.78 7.53 1.18
CA GLN A 126 -21.06 7.52 1.90
C GLN A 126 -20.89 8.29 3.20
#